data_AF-N1RXK2-F1
#
_entry.id   AF-N1RXK2-F1
#
_cell.length_a   1.000
_cell.length_b   1.000
_cell.length_c   1.000
_cell.angle_alpha   90.00
_cell.angle_beta   90.00
_cell.angle_gamma   90.00
#
_symmetry.space_group_name_H-M   'P 1'
#
loop_
_entity.id
_entity.type
_entity.pdbx_description
1 polymer ?
#
loop_
_entity_poly.entity_id
_entity_poly.type
_entity_poly.pdbx_seq_one_letter_code
_entity_poly.pdbx_strand_id
1 'polypeptide(L)'
;TMSSISSLCAALQTSTTHVVDGLRNFVTYYPQARLDLASLSRELAELQMVARLLHHNAQALESGSAPLPGRLDEAIKGVVSEAGELLEEADDALDTGRTAEERTPSWLEHTAERLSPFAKLLEGLRSAMSLGLDCVLLQVDFIPFHKIAINSQPHDGERELPGYSSSQILQEASTIRSRFLQESDSEDPRVESQRSIITEFIDATQDFISESSSAAPPPIDDAESRDHSNSSIANPEYAPSHKYFSVY
;
A
#
# COMPACT_ATOMS: atom_id res chain seq x y z
N THR A 1 17.32 15.93 -5.30
CA THR A 1 16.49 15.00 -6.09
C THR A 1 15.36 14.57 -5.17
N MET A 2 14.11 14.85 -5.52
CA MET A 2 12.97 14.38 -4.71
C MET A 2 12.87 12.87 -4.84
N SER A 3 12.96 12.16 -3.72
CA SER A 3 12.83 10.69 -3.67
C SER A 3 11.39 10.29 -3.97
N SER A 4 11.20 9.29 -4.82
CA SER A 4 9.87 8.72 -5.10
C SER A 4 9.54 7.58 -4.13
N ILE A 5 8.26 7.23 -4.00
CA ILE A 5 7.82 6.10 -3.15
C ILE A 5 8.54 4.81 -3.58
N SER A 6 8.66 4.55 -4.89
CA SER A 6 9.36 3.36 -5.38
C SER A 6 10.82 3.34 -4.94
N SER A 7 11.54 4.47 -5.05
CA SER A 7 12.94 4.57 -4.63
C SER A 7 13.13 4.38 -3.12
N LEU A 8 12.23 4.94 -2.30
CA LEU A 8 12.26 4.78 -0.84
C LEU A 8 12.00 3.32 -0.45
N CYS A 9 11.01 2.66 -1.06
CA CYS A 9 10.74 1.25 -0.79
C CYS A 9 11.88 0.33 -1.22
N ALA A 10 12.62 0.67 -2.29
CA ALA A 10 13.79 -0.10 -2.70
C ALA A 10 14.94 0.03 -1.69
N ALA A 11 15.17 1.25 -1.18
CA ALA A 11 16.14 1.48 -0.11
C ALA A 11 15.73 0.71 1.17
N LEU A 12 14.46 0.81 1.57
CA LEU A 12 13.90 0.11 2.73
C LEU A 12 14.08 -1.42 2.62
N GLN A 13 13.86 -1.98 1.44
CA GLN A 13 14.06 -3.41 1.19
C GLN A 13 15.52 -3.85 1.38
N THR A 14 16.46 -2.97 1.00
CA THR A 14 17.89 -3.19 1.19
C THR A 14 18.22 -3.15 2.68
N SER A 15 17.84 -2.07 3.37
CA SER A 15 18.07 -1.92 4.82
C SER A 15 17.48 -3.06 5.64
N THR A 16 16.26 -3.50 5.32
CA THR A 16 15.62 -4.63 6.00
C THR A 16 16.42 -5.92 5.84
N THR A 17 16.96 -6.17 4.64
CA THR A 17 17.79 -7.36 4.38
C THR A 17 19.07 -7.31 5.23
N HIS A 18 19.72 -6.15 5.29
CA HIS A 18 20.90 -5.93 6.13
C HIS A 18 20.61 -6.19 7.61
N VAL A 19 19.54 -5.60 8.17
CA VAL A 19 19.15 -5.79 9.57
C VAL A 19 18.80 -7.25 9.86
N VAL A 20 18.08 -7.93 8.96
CA VAL A 20 17.74 -9.36 9.12
C VAL A 20 19.00 -10.23 9.17
N ASP A 21 19.98 -9.99 8.31
CA ASP A 21 21.23 -10.74 8.31
C ASP A 21 22.10 -10.42 9.54
N GLY A 22 22.12 -9.15 9.96
CA GLY A 22 22.73 -8.73 11.23
C GLY A 22 22.10 -9.42 12.44
N LEU A 23 20.77 -9.50 12.48
CA LEU A 23 20.01 -10.17 13.54
C LEU A 23 20.29 -11.68 13.58
N ARG A 24 20.34 -12.34 12.42
CA ARG A 24 20.69 -13.76 12.31
C ARG A 24 22.10 -14.04 12.82
N ASN A 25 23.05 -13.19 12.46
CA ASN A 25 24.42 -13.28 12.96
C ASN A 25 24.43 -13.07 14.48
N PHE A 26 23.81 -12.00 14.98
CA PHE A 26 23.72 -11.71 16.42
C PHE A 26 23.18 -12.89 17.22
N VAL A 27 22.04 -13.45 16.79
CA VAL A 27 21.38 -14.63 17.39
C VAL A 27 22.22 -15.92 17.31
N THR A 28 23.15 -16.01 16.36
CA THR A 28 24.10 -17.12 16.30
C THR A 28 25.15 -17.02 17.40
N TYR A 29 25.62 -15.81 17.70
CA TYR A 29 26.58 -15.55 18.79
C TYR A 29 25.92 -15.48 20.18
N TYR A 30 24.67 -15.03 20.26
CA TYR A 30 23.91 -14.89 21.49
C TYR A 30 22.53 -15.55 21.39
N PRO A 31 22.46 -16.89 21.49
CA PRO A 31 21.22 -17.63 21.28
C PRO A 31 20.12 -17.35 22.32
N GLN A 32 20.48 -16.78 23.48
CA GLN A 32 19.53 -16.46 24.55
C GLN A 32 18.51 -15.39 24.12
N ALA A 33 18.93 -14.43 23.29
CA ALA A 33 18.04 -13.38 22.76
C ALA A 33 17.06 -13.87 21.67
N ARG A 34 17.07 -15.15 21.29
CA ARG A 34 16.22 -15.68 20.22
C ARG A 34 14.73 -15.43 20.44
N LEU A 35 14.27 -15.68 21.66
CA LEU A 35 12.85 -15.54 21.99
C LEU A 35 12.46 -14.06 22.05
N ASP A 36 13.32 -13.23 22.61
CA ASP A 36 13.08 -11.80 22.78
C ASP A 36 13.06 -11.07 21.42
N LEU A 37 13.88 -11.52 20.47
CA LEU A 37 14.00 -10.92 19.14
C LEU A 37 13.15 -11.62 18.06
N ALA A 38 12.38 -12.65 18.42
CA ALA A 38 11.52 -13.36 17.47
C ALA A 38 10.46 -12.45 16.85
N SER A 39 9.85 -11.59 17.68
CA SER A 39 8.85 -10.62 17.23
C SER A 39 9.44 -9.63 16.23
N LEU A 40 10.66 -9.11 16.50
CA LEU A 40 11.36 -8.22 15.58
C LEU A 40 11.65 -8.91 14.25
N SER A 41 12.16 -10.15 14.27
CA SER A 41 12.41 -10.91 13.04
C SER A 41 11.15 -11.12 12.20
N ARG A 42 9.99 -11.30 12.85
CA ARG A 42 8.71 -11.45 12.16
C ARG A 42 8.28 -10.13 11.53
N GLU A 43 8.31 -9.04 12.29
CA GLU A 43 7.92 -7.72 11.78
C GLU A 43 8.80 -7.28 10.61
N LEU A 44 10.11 -7.55 10.65
CA LEU A 44 11.01 -7.29 9.52
C LEU A 44 10.60 -8.07 8.26
N ALA A 45 10.15 -9.33 8.40
CA ALA A 45 9.69 -10.12 7.26
C ALA A 45 8.39 -9.58 6.66
N GLU A 46 7.44 -9.16 7.51
CA GLU A 46 6.18 -8.57 7.07
C GLU A 46 6.42 -7.18 6.45
N LEU A 47 7.28 -6.34 7.04
CA LEU A 47 7.71 -5.05 6.48
C LEU A 47 8.35 -5.22 5.10
N GLN A 48 9.25 -6.21 4.95
CA GLN A 48 9.88 -6.51 3.66
C GLN A 48 8.86 -6.90 2.59
N MET A 49 7.79 -7.59 2.96
CA MET A 49 6.72 -7.96 2.04
C MET A 49 5.92 -6.73 1.61
N VAL A 50 5.49 -5.90 2.55
CA VAL A 50 4.72 -4.68 2.26
C VAL A 50 5.55 -3.70 1.42
N ALA A 51 6.84 -3.50 1.76
CA ALA A 51 7.75 -2.66 0.99
C ALA A 51 7.92 -3.15 -0.46
N ARG A 52 7.98 -4.46 -0.69
CA ARG A 52 8.04 -5.06 -2.04
C ARG A 52 6.77 -4.78 -2.84
N LEU A 53 5.60 -4.97 -2.22
CA LEU A 53 4.32 -4.72 -2.88
C LEU A 53 4.12 -3.24 -3.19
N LEU A 54 4.44 -2.36 -2.23
CA LEU A 54 4.34 -0.91 -2.42
C LEU A 54 5.32 -0.41 -3.49
N HIS A 55 6.56 -0.91 -3.51
CA HIS A 55 7.53 -0.61 -4.56
C HIS A 55 6.99 -0.93 -5.96
N HIS A 56 6.47 -2.15 -6.15
CA HIS A 56 5.97 -2.60 -7.44
C HIS A 56 4.78 -1.77 -7.94
N ASN A 57 3.81 -1.49 -7.06
CA ASN A 57 2.63 -0.73 -7.46
C ASN A 57 2.89 0.77 -7.60
N ALA A 58 3.81 1.34 -6.82
CA ALA A 58 4.24 2.73 -6.98
C ALA A 58 4.94 2.96 -8.34
N GLN A 59 5.74 1.99 -8.82
CA GLN A 59 6.33 2.07 -10.17
C GLN A 59 5.28 2.14 -11.28
N ALA A 60 4.17 1.41 -11.14
CA ALA A 60 3.08 1.46 -12.10
C ALA A 60 2.47 2.88 -12.19
N LEU A 61 2.30 3.55 -11.05
CA LEU A 61 1.80 4.93 -10.98
C LEU A 61 2.81 5.94 -11.57
N GLU A 62 4.10 5.78 -11.31
CA GLU A 62 5.16 6.64 -11.86
C GLU A 62 5.24 6.56 -13.39
N SER A 63 4.91 5.40 -13.96
CA SER A 63 4.83 5.19 -15.40
C SER A 63 3.47 5.55 -16.03
N GLY A 64 2.45 5.76 -15.19
CA GLY A 64 1.05 5.95 -15.58
C GLY A 64 0.64 7.42 -15.74
N SER A 65 -0.59 7.64 -16.21
CA SER A 65 -1.14 8.98 -16.46
C SER A 65 -1.91 9.58 -15.26
N ALA A 66 -2.07 8.84 -14.17
CA ALA A 66 -2.86 9.26 -13.00
C ALA A 66 -2.01 9.17 -11.71
N PRO A 67 -1.26 10.23 -11.36
CA PRO A 67 -0.46 10.26 -10.14
C PRO A 67 -1.35 10.26 -8.89
N LEU A 68 -0.77 9.90 -7.75
CA LEU A 68 -1.41 10.11 -6.44
C LEU A 68 -1.62 11.61 -6.19
N PRO A 69 -2.66 11.98 -5.43
CA PRO A 69 -2.77 13.33 -4.89
C PRO A 69 -1.52 13.69 -4.08
N GLY A 70 -1.00 14.90 -4.26
CA GLY A 70 0.30 15.31 -3.71
C GLY A 70 0.39 15.16 -2.18
N ARG A 71 -0.68 15.43 -1.43
CA ARG A 71 -0.70 15.26 0.03
C ARG A 71 -0.56 13.78 0.43
N LEU A 72 -1.26 12.89 -0.27
CA LEU A 72 -1.18 11.45 -0.02
C LEU A 72 0.19 10.89 -0.42
N ASP A 73 0.74 11.32 -1.56
CA ASP A 73 2.07 10.93 -2.02
C ASP A 73 3.16 11.28 -1.00
N GLU A 74 3.19 12.53 -0.53
CA GLU A 74 4.14 12.97 0.50
C GLU A 74 3.94 12.26 1.84
N ALA A 75 2.69 11.99 2.24
CA ALA A 75 2.43 11.29 3.49
C ALA A 75 2.87 9.82 3.45
N ILE A 76 2.67 9.12 2.33
CA ILE A 76 3.19 7.75 2.14
C ILE A 76 4.73 7.77 2.17
N LYS A 77 5.37 8.74 1.50
CA LYS A 77 6.83 8.89 1.57
C LYS A 77 7.31 9.11 3.01
N GLY A 78 6.59 9.91 3.80
CA GLY A 78 6.87 10.13 5.22
C GLY A 78 6.88 8.83 6.02
N VAL A 79 5.83 8.01 5.88
CA VAL A 79 5.73 6.70 6.56
C VAL A 79 6.88 5.76 6.15
N VAL A 80 7.19 5.67 4.86
CA VAL A 80 8.26 4.79 4.36
C VAL A 80 9.64 5.28 4.82
N SER A 81 9.84 6.60 4.87
CA SER A 81 11.10 7.20 5.33
C SER A 81 11.33 6.95 6.81
N GLU A 82 10.31 7.15 7.65
CA GLU A 82 10.36 6.84 9.09
C GLU A 82 10.70 5.36 9.34
N ALA A 83 10.15 4.45 8.53
CA ALA A 83 10.50 3.03 8.62
C ALA A 83 11.97 2.80 8.27
N GLY A 84 12.50 3.54 7.31
CA GLY A 84 13.92 3.50 6.94
C GLY A 84 14.83 3.98 8.07
N GLU A 85 14.49 5.11 8.71
CA GLU A 85 15.25 5.68 9.84
C GLU A 85 15.29 4.70 11.03
N LEU A 86 14.19 4.01 11.33
CA LEU A 86 14.21 2.96 12.35
C LEU A 86 15.07 1.75 11.99
N LEU A 87 15.13 1.36 10.71
CA LEU A 87 16.02 0.27 10.32
C LEU A 87 17.49 0.68 10.38
N GLU A 88 17.81 1.95 10.10
CA GLU A 88 19.16 2.49 10.31
C GLU A 88 19.53 2.46 11.79
N GLU A 89 18.64 2.89 12.69
CA GLU A 89 18.88 2.80 14.14
C GLU A 89 19.04 1.35 14.64
N ALA A 90 18.28 0.41 14.05
CA ALA A 90 18.40 -1.02 14.37
C ALA A 90 19.72 -1.62 13.87
N ASP A 91 20.19 -1.23 12.67
CA ASP A 91 21.48 -1.65 12.13
C ASP A 91 22.64 -1.09 12.98
N ASP A 92 22.56 0.17 13.38
CA ASP A 92 23.49 0.82 14.30
C ASP A 92 23.53 0.12 15.67
N ALA A 93 22.38 -0.36 16.15
CA ALA A 93 22.32 -1.13 17.38
C ALA A 93 23.02 -2.49 17.26
N LEU A 94 22.92 -3.14 16.10
CA LEU A 94 23.59 -4.42 15.81
C LEU A 94 25.10 -4.26 15.67
N ASP A 95 25.60 -3.05 15.39
CA ASP A 95 27.03 -2.69 15.26
C ASP A 95 27.82 -3.79 14.54
N THR A 96 27.37 -4.09 13.31
CA THR A 96 27.81 -5.27 12.54
C THR A 96 29.31 -5.29 12.24
N GLY A 97 30.01 -4.17 12.44
CA GLY A 97 31.45 -4.01 12.31
C GLY A 97 32.31 -4.44 13.49
N ARG A 98 31.73 -4.74 14.68
CA ARG A 98 32.52 -5.19 15.84
C ARG A 98 33.20 -6.54 15.63
N THR A 99 34.43 -6.64 16.12
CA THR A 99 35.17 -7.91 16.15
C THR A 99 34.59 -8.86 17.20
N ALA A 100 34.90 -10.16 17.10
CA ALA A 100 34.39 -11.16 18.03
C ALA A 100 34.81 -10.89 19.49
N GLU A 101 35.98 -10.29 19.69
CA GLU A 101 36.54 -9.93 21.00
C GLU A 101 35.79 -8.77 21.66
N GLU A 102 35.17 -7.88 20.86
CA GLU A 102 34.44 -6.70 21.33
C GLU A 102 32.99 -7.01 21.73
N ARG A 103 32.51 -8.22 21.40
CA ARG A 103 31.15 -8.71 21.72
C ARG A 103 31.10 -9.31 23.12
N THR A 104 31.33 -8.46 24.12
CA THR A 104 31.23 -8.86 25.53
C THR A 104 29.81 -9.25 25.91
N PRO A 105 29.59 -10.07 26.96
CA PRO A 105 28.24 -10.41 27.42
C PRO A 105 27.38 -9.18 27.73
N SER A 106 27.96 -8.15 28.35
CA SER A 106 27.28 -6.89 28.64
C SER A 106 26.84 -6.14 27.38
N TRP A 107 27.63 -6.20 26.31
CA TRP A 107 27.27 -5.60 25.03
C TRP A 107 26.13 -6.38 24.37
N LEU A 108 26.15 -7.71 24.44
CA LEU A 108 25.10 -8.57 23.89
C LEU A 108 23.75 -8.32 24.59
N GLU A 109 23.74 -8.28 25.91
CA GLU A 109 22.55 -7.95 26.71
C GLU A 109 22.02 -6.56 26.36
N HIS A 110 22.88 -5.54 26.37
CA HIS A 110 22.50 -4.18 26.04
C HIS A 110 21.96 -4.03 24.60
N THR A 111 22.54 -4.77 23.65
CA THR A 111 22.09 -4.76 22.25
C THR A 111 20.70 -5.39 22.12
N ALA A 112 20.47 -6.52 22.79
CA ALA A 112 19.15 -7.16 22.80
C ALA A 112 18.08 -6.26 23.45
N GLU A 113 18.41 -5.59 24.56
CA GLU A 113 17.54 -4.60 25.20
C GLU A 113 17.19 -3.45 24.25
N ARG A 114 18.20 -2.88 23.56
CA ARG A 114 18.00 -1.81 22.58
C ARG A 114 17.12 -2.24 21.41
N LEU A 115 17.23 -3.48 20.95
CA LEU A 115 16.46 -4.01 19.82
C LEU A 115 15.02 -4.40 20.19
N SER A 116 14.75 -4.70 21.47
CA SER A 116 13.43 -5.14 21.93
C SER A 116 12.24 -4.22 21.58
N PRO A 117 12.30 -2.88 21.67
CA PRO A 117 11.17 -2.01 21.32
C PRO A 117 10.90 -1.92 19.81
N PHE A 118 11.86 -2.25 18.95
CA PHE A 118 11.74 -2.05 17.51
C PHE A 118 10.60 -2.85 16.89
N ALA A 119 10.29 -4.05 17.42
CA ALA A 119 9.19 -4.84 16.89
C ALA A 119 7.87 -4.05 16.93
N LYS A 120 7.58 -3.40 18.05
CA LYS A 120 6.35 -2.61 18.23
C LYS A 120 6.35 -1.36 17.35
N LEU A 121 7.48 -0.66 17.29
CA LEU A 121 7.65 0.53 16.46
C LEU A 121 7.46 0.21 14.97
N LEU A 122 8.01 -0.92 14.50
CA LEU A 122 7.88 -1.36 13.11
C LEU A 122 6.47 -1.86 12.79
N GLU A 123 5.77 -2.53 13.72
CA GLU A 123 4.39 -2.98 13.51
C GLU A 123 3.47 -1.81 13.13
N GLY A 124 3.70 -0.67 13.79
CA GLY A 124 3.02 0.59 13.54
C GLY A 124 3.14 1.08 12.11
N LEU A 125 4.38 1.31 11.70
CA LEU A 125 4.72 1.78 10.36
C LEU A 125 4.35 0.76 9.30
N ARG A 126 4.54 -0.53 9.56
CA ARG A 126 4.09 -1.61 8.67
C ARG A 126 2.58 -1.51 8.42
N SER A 127 1.78 -1.31 9.47
CA SER A 127 0.32 -1.17 9.35
C SER A 127 -0.06 0.07 8.53
N ALA A 128 0.62 1.20 8.74
CA ALA A 128 0.44 2.41 7.94
C ALA A 128 0.86 2.21 6.47
N MET A 129 1.97 1.51 6.22
CA MET A 129 2.41 1.15 4.87
C MET A 129 1.44 0.20 4.17
N SER A 130 0.83 -0.75 4.88
CA SER A 130 -0.22 -1.61 4.33
C SER A 130 -1.42 -0.79 3.86
N LEU A 131 -1.89 0.15 4.69
CA LEU A 131 -2.95 1.09 4.30
C LEU A 131 -2.53 1.97 3.11
N GLY A 132 -1.27 2.39 3.05
CA GLY A 132 -0.72 3.16 1.93
C GLY A 132 -0.72 2.36 0.63
N LEU A 133 -0.41 1.06 0.70
CA LEU A 133 -0.54 0.14 -0.43
C LEU A 133 -2.00 0.05 -0.90
N ASP A 134 -2.97 -0.04 0.01
CA ASP A 134 -4.39 -0.07 -0.37
C ASP A 134 -4.83 1.22 -1.07
N CYS A 135 -4.32 2.38 -0.63
CA CYS A 135 -4.58 3.65 -1.31
C CYS A 135 -3.96 3.70 -2.72
N VAL A 136 -2.74 3.19 -2.87
CA VAL A 136 -2.06 3.04 -4.16
C VAL A 136 -2.87 2.12 -5.09
N LEU A 137 -3.33 0.98 -4.59
CA LEU A 137 -4.11 0.02 -5.37
C LEU A 137 -5.48 0.60 -5.77
N LEU A 138 -6.13 1.34 -4.87
CA LEU A 138 -7.36 2.06 -5.19
C LEU A 138 -7.13 3.09 -6.31
N GLN A 139 -6.04 3.85 -6.25
CA GLN A 139 -5.68 4.81 -7.31
C GLN A 139 -5.40 4.12 -8.65
N VAL A 140 -4.72 2.97 -8.64
CA VAL A 140 -4.49 2.16 -9.85
C VAL A 140 -5.80 1.63 -10.42
N ASP A 141 -6.73 1.17 -9.57
CA ASP A 141 -8.05 0.67 -10.00
C ASP A 141 -8.92 1.76 -10.64
N PHE A 142 -8.71 3.03 -10.31
CA PHE A 142 -9.34 4.17 -11.00
C PHE A 142 -8.81 4.39 -12.42
N ILE A 143 -7.71 3.74 -12.83
CA ILE A 143 -7.17 3.84 -14.20
C ILE A 143 -7.90 2.84 -15.10
N PRO A 144 -8.77 3.29 -16.05
CA PRO A 144 -9.62 2.41 -16.84
C PRO A 144 -8.87 1.43 -17.76
N PHE A 145 -7.54 1.59 -17.91
CA PHE A 145 -6.68 0.77 -18.78
C PHE A 145 -5.64 -0.07 -18.03
N HIS A 146 -5.58 -0.03 -16.70
CA HIS A 146 -4.52 -0.70 -15.92
C HIS A 146 -5.10 -1.59 -14.81
N LYS A 147 -5.86 -2.61 -15.19
CA LYS A 147 -6.11 -3.74 -14.29
C LYS A 147 -4.80 -4.49 -14.11
N ILE A 148 -4.05 -4.18 -13.04
CA ILE A 148 -2.87 -4.95 -12.66
C ILE A 148 -3.36 -6.32 -12.18
N ALA A 149 -3.22 -7.31 -13.06
CA ALA A 149 -3.45 -8.71 -12.77
C ALA A 149 -2.32 -9.24 -11.89
N ILE A 150 -2.43 -9.08 -10.58
CA ILE A 150 -1.65 -9.91 -9.66
C ILE A 150 -2.43 -11.23 -9.54
N ASN A 151 -2.06 -12.23 -10.36
CA ASN A 151 -2.56 -13.62 -10.48
C ASN A 151 -3.65 -14.01 -11.50
N SER A 152 -3.97 -13.20 -12.51
CA SER A 152 -4.99 -13.62 -13.51
C SER A 152 -4.36 -14.38 -14.70
N GLN A 153 -4.43 -15.71 -14.68
CA GLN A 153 -4.69 -16.43 -15.93
C GLN A 153 -5.99 -15.86 -16.54
N PRO A 154 -6.11 -15.73 -17.87
CA PRO A 154 -7.31 -15.18 -18.47
C PRO A 154 -8.41 -16.25 -18.42
N HIS A 155 -9.27 -16.17 -17.41
CA HIS A 155 -10.55 -16.85 -17.41
C HIS A 155 -11.68 -15.83 -17.38
N ASP A 156 -12.46 -15.92 -18.46
CA ASP A 156 -13.81 -15.41 -18.69
C ASP A 156 -14.44 -14.59 -17.55
N GLY A 157 -14.50 -13.28 -17.77
CA GLY A 157 -15.74 -12.52 -17.55
C GLY A 157 -16.13 -12.15 -16.12
N GLU A 158 -15.53 -12.66 -15.07
CA GLU A 158 -15.88 -12.28 -13.69
C GLU A 158 -14.68 -11.72 -12.90
N ARG A 159 -14.94 -10.62 -12.21
CA ARG A 159 -13.97 -9.90 -11.37
C ARG A 159 -13.64 -10.80 -10.17
N GLU A 160 -12.54 -11.56 -10.22
CA GLU A 160 -12.17 -12.53 -9.18
C GLU A 160 -11.68 -11.92 -7.85
N LEU A 161 -11.55 -10.59 -7.76
CA LEU A 161 -11.23 -9.90 -6.52
C LEU A 161 -12.33 -8.88 -6.18
N PRO A 162 -12.83 -8.84 -4.93
CA PRO A 162 -13.71 -7.76 -4.50
C PRO A 162 -12.97 -6.45 -4.71
N GLY A 163 -13.62 -5.46 -5.35
CA GLY A 163 -13.02 -4.15 -5.55
C GLY A 163 -12.62 -3.54 -4.21
N TYR A 164 -11.47 -2.86 -4.16
CA TYR A 164 -11.00 -2.16 -2.97
C TYR A 164 -12.11 -1.23 -2.45
N SER A 165 -12.57 -1.47 -1.22
CA SER A 165 -13.68 -0.73 -0.63
C SER A 165 -13.14 0.47 0.15
N SER A 166 -13.52 1.67 -0.26
CA SER A 166 -13.19 2.91 0.47
C SER A 166 -13.62 2.86 1.94
N SER A 167 -14.72 2.17 2.25
CA SER A 167 -15.17 1.94 3.64
C SER A 167 -14.21 1.07 4.46
N GLN A 168 -13.54 0.10 3.83
CA GLN A 168 -12.55 -0.74 4.48
C GLN A 168 -11.28 0.07 4.79
N ILE A 169 -10.78 0.86 3.82
CA ILE A 169 -9.64 1.76 4.01
C ILE A 169 -9.89 2.73 5.17
N LEU A 170 -11.08 3.34 5.23
CA LEU A 170 -11.45 4.25 6.33
C LEU A 170 -11.57 3.52 7.69
N GLN A 171 -12.07 2.28 7.70
CA GLN A 171 -12.14 1.47 8.92
C GLN A 171 -10.74 1.10 9.43
N GLU A 172 -9.82 0.73 8.54
CA GLU A 172 -8.44 0.43 8.87
C GLU A 172 -7.71 1.69 9.36
N ALA A 173 -7.90 2.82 8.70
CA ALA A 173 -7.37 4.12 9.12
C ALA A 173 -7.83 4.52 10.54
N SER A 174 -9.12 4.30 10.85
CA SER A 174 -9.69 4.51 12.19
C SER A 174 -9.09 3.54 13.23
N THR A 175 -8.87 2.29 12.84
CA THR A 175 -8.25 1.26 13.71
C THR A 175 -6.81 1.63 14.04
N ILE A 176 -6.01 2.07 13.05
CA ILE A 176 -4.65 2.56 13.28
C ILE A 176 -4.68 3.79 14.19
N ARG A 177 -5.53 4.79 13.89
CA ARG A 177 -5.67 6.00 14.72
C ARG A 177 -5.97 5.67 16.18
N SER A 178 -6.97 4.82 16.43
CA SER A 178 -7.37 4.45 17.79
C SER A 178 -6.26 3.73 18.55
N ARG A 179 -5.51 2.84 17.89
CA ARG A 179 -4.35 2.17 18.49
C ARG A 179 -3.25 3.18 18.87
N PHE A 180 -2.91 4.08 17.94
CA PHE A 180 -1.82 5.05 18.14
C PHE A 180 -2.14 6.17 19.13
N LEU A 181 -3.40 6.60 19.21
CA LEU A 181 -3.84 7.59 20.19
C LEU A 181 -3.97 7.04 21.61
N GLN A 182 -4.15 5.72 21.77
CA GLN A 182 -4.18 5.07 23.09
C GLN A 182 -2.78 4.92 23.71
N GLU A 183 -1.72 5.07 22.94
CA GLU A 183 -0.33 5.02 23.41
C GLU A 183 0.19 6.41 23.86
N SER A 184 -0.70 7.31 24.30
CA SER A 184 -0.43 8.72 24.59
C SER A 184 0.67 8.97 25.62
N ASP A 185 0.96 8.00 26.49
CA ASP A 185 1.80 8.20 27.67
C ASP A 185 3.26 7.73 27.49
N SER A 186 3.68 7.40 26.26
CA SER A 186 5.07 7.00 25.98
C SER A 186 6.02 8.20 26.01
N GLU A 187 7.09 8.11 26.80
CA GLU A 187 8.20 9.09 26.82
C GLU A 187 9.25 8.84 25.71
N ASP A 188 9.08 7.78 24.91
CA ASP A 188 10.00 7.46 23.81
C ASP A 188 9.82 8.46 22.64
N PRO A 189 10.87 9.23 22.26
CA PRO A 189 10.77 10.23 21.19
C PRO A 189 10.41 9.62 19.83
N ARG A 190 10.72 8.34 19.59
CA ARG A 190 10.37 7.63 18.35
C ARG A 190 8.86 7.44 18.24
N VAL A 191 8.17 7.20 19.35
CA VAL A 191 6.70 7.09 19.37
C VAL A 191 6.05 8.43 19.02
N GLU A 192 6.62 9.53 19.49
CA GLU A 192 6.11 10.87 19.15
C GLU A 192 6.34 11.22 17.67
N SER A 193 7.52 10.92 17.13
CA SER A 193 7.82 11.07 15.69
C SER A 193 6.82 10.30 14.82
N GLN A 194 6.67 8.99 15.09
CA GLN A 194 5.71 8.14 14.39
C GLN A 194 4.28 8.64 14.50
N ARG A 195 3.86 9.13 15.68
CA ARG A 195 2.51 9.64 15.89
C ARG A 195 2.20 10.80 14.96
N SER A 196 3.12 11.76 14.84
CA SER A 196 2.96 12.90 13.93
C SER A 196 2.80 12.43 12.48
N ILE A 197 3.70 11.53 12.03
CA ILE A 197 3.73 11.05 10.65
C ILE A 197 2.50 10.20 10.31
N ILE A 198 2.11 9.28 11.19
CA ILE A 198 0.94 8.42 11.01
C ILE A 198 -0.35 9.25 11.05
N THR A 199 -0.43 10.28 11.89
CA THR A 199 -1.61 11.16 11.95
C THR A 199 -1.79 11.92 10.63
N GLU A 200 -0.73 12.54 10.13
CA GLU A 200 -0.75 13.25 8.83
C GLU A 200 -1.11 12.30 7.69
N PHE A 201 -0.58 11.08 7.70
CA PHE A 201 -0.94 10.05 6.73
C PHE A 201 -2.40 9.63 6.78
N ILE A 202 -2.97 9.45 7.97
CA ILE A 202 -4.38 9.11 8.12
C ILE A 202 -5.27 10.27 7.63
N ASP A 203 -4.92 11.51 7.94
CA ASP A 203 -5.67 12.69 7.45
C ASP A 203 -5.59 12.80 5.93
N ALA A 204 -4.41 12.61 5.33
CA ALA A 204 -4.24 12.58 3.87
C ALA A 204 -5.05 11.45 3.21
N THR A 205 -5.15 10.28 3.86
CA THR A 205 -5.97 9.15 3.41
C THR A 205 -7.46 9.50 3.43
N GLN A 206 -7.93 10.15 4.50
CA GLN A 206 -9.33 10.56 4.62
C GLN A 206 -9.73 11.58 3.55
N ASP A 207 -8.86 12.56 3.28
CA ASP A 207 -9.06 13.54 2.23
C ASP A 207 -9.13 12.88 0.85
N PHE A 208 -8.17 12.00 0.54
CA PHE A 208 -8.14 11.27 -0.73
C PHE A 208 -9.43 10.48 -0.98
N ILE A 209 -9.92 9.75 0.03
CA ILE A 209 -11.16 8.98 -0.10
C ILE A 209 -12.38 9.90 -0.26
N SER A 210 -12.40 11.04 0.44
CA SER A 210 -13.48 12.02 0.35
C SER A 210 -13.54 12.68 -1.03
N GLU A 211 -12.40 13.09 -1.58
CA GLU A 211 -12.27 13.64 -2.93
C GLU A 211 -12.64 12.62 -4.00
N SER A 212 -12.17 11.38 -3.86
CA SER A 212 -12.48 10.28 -4.79
C SER A 212 -13.96 9.90 -4.77
N SER A 213 -14.62 10.00 -3.61
CA SER A 213 -16.06 9.73 -3.47
C SER A 213 -16.93 10.90 -3.97
N SER A 214 -16.41 12.13 -3.92
CA SER A 214 -17.10 13.33 -4.41
C SER A 214 -17.02 13.49 -5.94
N ALA A 215 -16.12 12.76 -6.61
CA ALA A 215 -16.06 12.67 -8.07
C ALA A 215 -17.22 11.80 -8.59
N ALA A 216 -18.43 12.34 -8.59
CA ALA A 216 -19.56 11.72 -9.27
C ALA A 216 -19.22 11.51 -10.76
N PRO A 217 -19.64 10.39 -11.39
CA PRO A 217 -19.52 10.25 -12.84
C PRO A 217 -20.21 11.44 -13.52
N PRO A 218 -19.67 11.97 -14.64
CA PRO A 218 -20.32 13.04 -15.37
C PRO A 218 -21.77 12.65 -15.67
N PRO A 219 -22.73 13.59 -15.62
CA PRO A 219 -24.09 13.32 -16.04
C PRO A 219 -24.03 12.67 -17.43
N ILE A 220 -24.68 11.52 -17.59
CA ILE A 220 -24.99 11.04 -18.92
C ILE A 220 -25.91 12.11 -19.50
N ASP A 221 -25.40 12.93 -20.41
CA ASP A 221 -26.22 13.81 -21.22
C ASP A 221 -27.15 12.91 -22.03
N ASP A 222 -28.35 12.65 -21.51
CA ASP A 222 -29.50 12.18 -22.27
C ASP A 222 -29.98 13.31 -23.19
N ALA A 223 -29.09 13.78 -24.06
CA ALA A 223 -29.31 14.84 -25.03
C ALA A 223 -29.24 14.26 -26.44
N GLU A 224 -30.14 13.31 -26.74
CA GLU A 224 -30.64 12.95 -28.07
C GLU A 224 -31.57 11.73 -27.88
N SER A 225 -32.88 11.89 -27.71
CA SER A 225 -33.79 11.82 -28.86
C SER A 225 -35.21 12.13 -28.40
N ARG A 226 -35.61 13.41 -28.45
CA ARG A 226 -37.01 13.79 -28.61
C ARG A 226 -37.16 14.48 -29.97
N ASP A 227 -38.24 14.11 -30.63
CA ASP A 227 -38.81 14.64 -31.87
C ASP A 227 -38.25 14.10 -33.19
N HIS A 228 -38.87 13.02 -33.67
CA HIS A 228 -39.59 13.10 -34.94
C HIS A 228 -40.91 12.33 -34.88
N SER A 229 -41.99 13.08 -34.69
CA SER A 229 -43.31 12.68 -35.17
C SER A 229 -43.23 12.57 -36.70
N ASN A 230 -43.63 11.42 -37.26
CA ASN A 230 -44.19 11.41 -38.60
C ASN A 230 -45.29 10.35 -38.73
N SER A 231 -46.45 10.86 -39.10
CA SER A 231 -47.66 10.17 -39.50
C SER A 231 -47.45 9.26 -40.70
N SER A 232 -47.99 8.04 -40.67
CA SER A 232 -48.91 7.53 -41.71
C SER A 232 -49.28 6.08 -41.43
N ILE A 233 -50.56 5.89 -41.13
CA ILE A 233 -51.24 4.61 -41.08
C ILE A 233 -51.20 4.00 -42.48
N ALA A 234 -50.54 2.86 -42.61
CA ALA A 234 -50.48 2.07 -43.84
C ALA A 234 -51.58 1.01 -43.85
N ASN A 235 -52.45 1.05 -44.85
CA ASN A 235 -53.03 -0.12 -45.52
C ASN A 235 -53.45 0.33 -46.94
N PRO A 236 -53.32 -0.50 -47.99
CA PRO A 236 -54.03 -1.77 -48.06
C PRO A 236 -53.27 -2.96 -48.69
N GLU A 237 -53.82 -4.15 -48.40
CA GLU A 237 -53.70 -5.39 -49.17
C GLU A 237 -54.04 -5.20 -50.66
N TYR A 238 -53.24 -5.77 -51.58
CA TYR A 238 -53.64 -6.79 -52.57
C TYR A 238 -52.51 -7.08 -53.59
N ALA A 239 -51.94 -8.29 -53.47
CA ALA A 239 -51.67 -9.28 -54.53
C ALA A 239 -50.77 -8.92 -55.77
N PRO A 240 -50.47 -9.88 -56.68
CA PRO A 240 -49.25 -10.70 -56.62
C PRO A 240 -48.45 -10.68 -57.95
N SER A 241 -47.22 -11.20 -57.99
CA SER A 241 -46.72 -11.89 -59.19
C SER A 241 -45.36 -12.58 -59.00
N HIS A 242 -45.39 -13.88 -59.30
CA HIS A 242 -44.26 -14.76 -59.56
C HIS A 242 -43.25 -14.18 -60.57
N LYS A 243 -41.95 -14.44 -60.34
CA LYS A 243 -41.04 -15.07 -61.33
C LYS A 243 -39.68 -15.46 -60.71
N TYR A 244 -39.46 -16.78 -60.68
CA TYR A 244 -38.23 -17.55 -60.96
C TYR A 244 -36.82 -16.94 -60.76
N PHE A 245 -35.97 -17.61 -59.96
CA PHE A 245 -34.80 -18.43 -60.37
C PHE A 245 -34.10 -18.96 -59.08
N SER A 246 -34.23 -20.25 -58.73
CA SER A 246 -33.31 -21.40 -59.00
C SER A 246 -31.91 -21.26 -58.39
N VAL A 247 -31.58 -22.15 -57.43
CA VAL A 247 -30.28 -22.82 -57.30
C VAL A 247 -30.47 -24.18 -56.58
N TYR A 248 -30.14 -25.25 -57.31
CA TYR A 248 -29.96 -26.70 -56.98
C TYR A 248 -31.09 -27.52 -56.35
#